data_AF-A0A9P0JI01-F1
#
_entry.id   AF-A0A9P0JI01-F1
#
_cell.length_a   1.000
_cell.length_b   1.000
_cell.length_c   1.000
_cell.angle_alpha   90.00
_cell.angle_beta   90.00
_cell.angle_gamma   90.00
#
_symmetry.space_group_name_H-M   'P 1'
#
loop_
_entity.id
_entity.type
_entity.pdbx_description
1 polymer ?
#
loop_
_entity_poly.entity_id
_entity_poly.type
_entity_poly.pdbx_seq_one_letter_code
_entity_poly.pdbx_strand_id
1 'polypeptide(L)'
;MVINYGFVSLFFAACPFASFFILLNNLMEQRLDAYKINVRFRRPLPRNVSGIGAWDGVILGITYLSTATNAFLIGITGDVVSYASYAINQWEQHYRYRSYANYTMSRFKTEDFDFYRKVNNTPEYCYYRGMRLGPEDEKKYSIDGPYWEDVTWRLITIFVFEHFVLMFNSVLGFIIPDYPKCVKDQLNLDRQLAKEAKLLMLKEEREESGQPDEWERYDKRPDFSKGEGPIRPSLLNVKNQWNEHILI
;
A
#
# COMPACT_ATOMS: atom_id res chain seq x y z
N MET A 1 9.23 -16.48 4.52
CA MET A 1 9.19 -15.03 4.14
C MET A 1 7.82 -14.34 4.16
N VAL A 2 6.87 -14.57 3.24
CA VAL A 2 5.62 -13.75 3.14
C VAL A 2 4.74 -13.83 4.40
N ILE A 3 4.63 -15.00 5.02
CA ILE A 3 3.88 -15.16 6.27
C ILE A 3 4.52 -14.32 7.41
N ASN A 4 5.85 -14.29 7.49
CA ASN A 4 6.57 -13.45 8.46
C ASN A 4 6.27 -11.96 8.22
N TYR A 5 6.24 -11.54 6.94
CA TYR A 5 5.83 -10.18 6.57
C TYR A 5 4.40 -9.87 7.04
N GLY A 6 3.46 -10.80 6.87
CA GLY A 6 2.09 -10.68 7.38
C GLY A 6 2.04 -10.48 8.90
N PHE A 7 2.80 -11.26 9.66
CA PHE A 7 2.85 -11.11 11.11
C PHE A 7 3.39 -9.75 11.57
N VAL A 8 4.46 -9.26 10.92
CA VAL A 8 5.00 -7.92 11.24
C VAL A 8 4.00 -6.84 10.90
N SER A 9 3.42 -6.89 9.69
CA SER A 9 2.55 -5.82 9.20
C SER A 9 1.21 -5.78 9.94
N LEU A 10 0.47 -6.88 9.97
CA LEU A 10 -0.91 -6.93 10.52
C LEU A 10 -1.01 -6.62 12.02
N PHE A 11 0.04 -6.92 12.79
CA PHE A 11 -0.01 -6.89 14.25
C PHE A 11 1.06 -6.02 14.91
N PHE A 12 1.67 -5.08 14.16
CA PHE A 12 2.73 -4.24 14.72
C PHE A 12 2.25 -3.43 15.92
N ALA A 13 0.99 -2.96 15.91
CA ALA A 13 0.43 -2.16 16.99
C ALA A 13 0.25 -2.96 18.29
N ALA A 14 0.08 -4.28 18.20
CA ALA A 14 -0.14 -5.15 19.35
C ALA A 14 1.18 -5.65 19.97
N CYS A 15 2.19 -5.95 19.14
CA CYS A 15 3.47 -6.48 19.63
C CYS A 15 4.66 -5.86 18.87
N PRO A 16 5.27 -4.78 19.40
CA PRO A 16 6.38 -4.11 18.71
C PRO A 16 7.66 -4.96 18.60
N PHE A 17 7.84 -5.94 19.50
CA PHE A 17 9.00 -6.83 19.49
C PHE A 17 8.95 -7.92 18.41
N ALA A 18 7.79 -8.13 17.76
CA ALA A 18 7.66 -9.15 16.72
C ALA A 18 8.68 -8.96 15.58
N SER A 19 8.94 -7.71 15.18
CA SER A 19 9.92 -7.36 14.15
C SER A 19 11.34 -7.83 14.48
N PHE A 20 11.73 -7.79 15.75
CA PHE A 20 13.05 -8.25 16.19
C PHE A 20 13.21 -9.77 16.05
N PHE A 21 12.21 -10.54 16.51
CA PHE A 21 12.24 -12.00 16.38
C PHE A 21 12.19 -12.45 14.92
N ILE A 22 11.44 -11.73 14.09
CA ILE A 22 11.35 -12.02 12.66
C ILE A 22 12.66 -11.69 11.94
N LEU A 23 13.37 -10.62 12.34
CA LEU A 23 14.71 -10.34 11.84
C LEU A 23 15.67 -11.49 12.14
N LEU A 24 15.71 -11.98 13.37
CA LEU A 24 16.54 -13.12 13.75
C LEU A 24 16.17 -14.39 12.96
N ASN A 25 14.87 -14.64 12.81
CA ASN A 25 14.39 -15.78 12.03
C ASN A 25 14.83 -15.67 10.56
N ASN A 26 14.67 -14.51 9.93
CA ASN A 26 15.05 -14.30 8.54
C ASN A 26 16.57 -14.43 8.32
N LEU A 27 17.40 -14.00 9.29
CA LEU A 27 18.86 -14.18 9.24
C LEU A 27 19.25 -15.67 9.28
N MET A 28 18.59 -16.47 10.12
CA MET A 28 18.80 -17.91 10.17
C MET A 28 18.25 -18.60 8.91
N GLU A 29 17.06 -18.23 8.47
CA GLU A 29 16.37 -18.77 7.29
C GLU A 29 17.24 -18.59 6.03
N GLN A 30 17.88 -17.42 5.86
CA GLN A 30 18.80 -17.18 4.73
C GLN A 30 19.96 -18.20 4.69
N ARG A 31 20.57 -18.52 5.85
CA ARG A 31 21.68 -19.48 5.92
C ARG A 31 21.20 -20.92 5.70
N LEU A 32 20.06 -21.26 6.29
CA LEU A 32 19.47 -22.58 6.16
C LEU A 32 19.00 -22.86 4.73
N ASP A 33 18.42 -21.89 4.05
CA ASP A 33 17.96 -22.06 2.66
C ASP A 33 19.14 -22.18 1.69
N ALA A 34 20.22 -21.41 1.91
CA ALA A 34 21.47 -21.60 1.17
C ALA A 34 22.06 -23.01 1.40
N TYR A 35 22.06 -23.50 2.65
CA TYR A 35 22.52 -24.85 2.96
C TYR A 35 21.67 -25.92 2.27
N LYS A 36 20.33 -25.80 2.30
CA LYS A 36 19.41 -26.74 1.64
C LYS A 36 19.67 -26.83 0.14
N ILE A 37 19.83 -25.70 -0.55
CA ILE A 37 20.08 -25.68 -2.00
C ILE A 37 21.42 -26.32 -2.35
N ASN A 38 22.46 -26.12 -1.53
CA ASN A 38 23.81 -26.63 -1.82
C ASN A 38 23.98 -28.12 -1.47
N VAL A 39 23.40 -28.58 -0.36
CA VAL A 39 23.68 -29.93 0.18
C VAL A 39 22.51 -30.89 -0.03
N ARG A 40 21.27 -30.41 -0.01
CA ARG A 40 20.09 -31.29 0.05
C ARG A 40 19.34 -31.43 -1.28
N PHE A 41 19.35 -30.41 -2.12
CA PHE A 41 18.64 -30.43 -3.41
C PHE A 41 19.59 -30.64 -4.58
N ARG A 42 19.07 -31.30 -5.63
CA ARG A 42 19.76 -31.34 -6.93
C ARG A 42 19.72 -29.95 -7.57
N ARG A 43 20.79 -29.59 -8.29
CA ARG A 43 20.90 -28.31 -9.00
C ARG A 43 19.66 -28.07 -9.89
N PRO A 44 18.90 -26.98 -9.65
CA PRO A 44 17.76 -26.63 -10.48
C PRO A 44 18.21 -26.09 -11.84
N LEU A 45 17.35 -26.22 -12.85
CA LEU A 45 17.59 -25.60 -14.16
C LEU A 45 17.41 -24.08 -14.04
N PRO A 46 18.36 -23.27 -14.54
CA PRO A 46 18.23 -21.82 -14.50
C PRO A 46 17.05 -21.38 -15.36
N ARG A 47 16.23 -20.49 -14.81
CA ARG A 47 15.09 -19.87 -15.50
C ARG A 47 15.17 -18.36 -15.29
N ASN A 48 15.03 -17.60 -16.37
CA ASN A 48 14.92 -16.16 -16.30
C ASN A 48 13.48 -15.80 -15.90
N VAL A 49 13.34 -15.01 -14.84
CA VAL A 49 12.06 -14.49 -14.36
C VAL A 49 12.21 -13.00 -14.09
N SER A 50 11.23 -12.21 -14.53
CA SER A 50 11.13 -10.80 -14.21
C SER A 50 10.31 -10.63 -12.93
N GLY A 51 10.97 -10.45 -11.79
CA GLY A 51 10.32 -10.25 -10.48
C GLY A 51 9.92 -11.53 -9.75
N ILE A 52 9.16 -11.37 -8.66
CA ILE A 52 8.75 -12.46 -7.75
C ILE A 52 7.41 -13.08 -8.19
N GLY A 53 6.64 -12.39 -9.05
CA GLY A 53 5.42 -12.92 -9.69
C GLY A 53 4.17 -12.67 -8.84
N ALA A 54 3.34 -13.70 -8.66
CA ALA A 54 2.05 -13.58 -7.96
C ALA A 54 2.15 -13.03 -6.52
N TRP A 55 3.32 -13.21 -5.88
CA TRP A 55 3.56 -12.74 -4.52
C TRP A 55 3.54 -11.22 -4.38
N ASP A 56 3.83 -10.46 -5.45
CA ASP A 56 3.77 -8.99 -5.40
C ASP A 56 2.35 -8.51 -5.08
N GLY A 57 1.34 -9.12 -5.72
CA GLY A 57 -0.07 -8.84 -5.45
C GLY A 57 -0.50 -9.30 -4.05
N VAL A 58 0.03 -10.43 -3.56
CA VAL A 58 -0.26 -10.93 -2.21
C VAL A 58 0.30 -9.98 -1.15
N ILE A 59 1.56 -9.54 -1.29
CA ILE A 59 2.21 -8.60 -0.37
C ILE A 59 1.45 -7.26 -0.37
N LEU A 60 1.04 -6.78 -1.55
CA LEU A 60 0.23 -5.57 -1.67
C LEU A 60 -1.13 -5.72 -0.94
N GLY A 61 -1.82 -6.84 -1.13
CA GLY A 61 -3.07 -7.13 -0.43
C GLY A 61 -2.91 -7.19 1.09
N ILE A 62 -1.85 -7.84 1.57
CA ILE A 62 -1.51 -7.88 3.00
C ILE A 62 -1.21 -6.46 3.52
N THR A 63 -0.54 -5.61 2.75
CA THR A 63 -0.25 -4.22 3.13
C THR A 63 -1.55 -3.43 3.39
N TYR A 64 -2.51 -3.50 2.47
CA TYR A 64 -3.80 -2.81 2.65
C TYR A 64 -4.61 -3.37 3.82
N LEU A 65 -4.66 -4.70 3.94
CA LEU A 65 -5.35 -5.35 5.06
C LEU A 65 -4.69 -5.01 6.41
N SER A 66 -3.36 -4.87 6.42
CA SER A 66 -2.59 -4.44 7.58
C SER A 66 -2.97 -3.04 8.05
N THR A 67 -3.12 -2.08 7.14
CA THR A 67 -3.58 -0.74 7.50
C THR A 67 -4.93 -0.77 8.21
N ALA A 68 -5.90 -1.50 7.65
CA ALA A 68 -7.22 -1.66 8.27
C ALA A 68 -7.13 -2.37 9.63
N THR A 69 -6.43 -3.51 9.70
CA THR A 69 -6.32 -4.32 10.93
C THR A 69 -5.70 -3.50 12.07
N ASN A 70 -4.64 -2.76 11.81
CA ASN A 70 -4.01 -1.93 12.84
C ASN A 70 -4.89 -0.74 13.24
N ALA A 71 -5.67 -0.16 12.33
CA ALA A 71 -6.66 0.87 12.67
C ALA A 71 -7.66 0.33 13.70
N PHE A 72 -8.21 -0.87 13.46
CA PHE A 72 -9.12 -1.53 14.38
C PHE A 72 -8.46 -1.96 15.70
N LEU A 73 -7.21 -2.43 15.66
CA LEU A 73 -6.47 -2.78 16.89
C LEU A 73 -6.29 -1.55 17.79
N ILE A 74 -5.93 -0.41 17.23
CA ILE A 74 -5.76 0.84 17.99
C ILE A 74 -7.13 1.38 18.44
N GLY A 75 -8.11 1.39 17.55
CA GLY A 75 -9.40 2.02 17.76
C GLY A 75 -10.39 1.22 18.61
N ILE A 76 -10.41 -0.12 18.51
CA ILE A 76 -11.38 -0.98 19.22
C ILE A 76 -10.72 -1.75 20.35
N THR A 77 -9.62 -2.45 20.08
CA THR A 77 -8.99 -3.32 21.07
C THR A 77 -8.17 -2.53 22.09
N GLY A 78 -7.51 -1.46 21.64
CA GLY A 78 -6.69 -0.60 22.48
C GLY A 78 -7.50 0.32 23.40
N ASP A 79 -6.89 0.66 24.53
CA ASP A 79 -7.42 1.65 25.49
C ASP A 79 -6.90 3.07 25.24
N VAL A 80 -6.03 3.24 24.23
CA VAL A 80 -5.41 4.53 23.91
C VAL A 80 -6.47 5.59 23.59
N VAL A 81 -7.47 5.23 22.78
CA VAL A 81 -8.53 6.17 22.40
C VAL A 81 -9.44 6.50 23.58
N SER A 82 -9.85 5.51 24.38
CA SER A 82 -10.66 5.77 25.57
C SER A 82 -9.93 6.61 26.61
N TYR A 83 -8.63 6.37 26.78
CA TYR A 83 -7.82 7.18 27.67
C TYR A 83 -7.71 8.62 27.18
N ALA A 84 -7.53 8.82 25.87
CA ALA A 84 -7.52 10.16 25.27
C ALA A 84 -8.88 10.87 25.42
N SER A 85 -9.98 10.17 25.13
CA SER A 85 -11.36 10.66 25.32
C SER A 85 -11.60 11.10 26.78
N TYR A 86 -11.22 10.24 27.74
CA TYR A 86 -11.27 10.58 29.16
C TYR A 86 -10.46 11.83 29.50
N ALA A 87 -9.21 11.92 29.02
CA ALA A 87 -8.33 13.05 29.30
C ALA A 87 -8.89 14.38 28.76
N ILE A 88 -9.56 14.35 27.60
CA ILE A 88 -10.23 15.52 27.00
C ILE A 88 -11.46 15.91 27.83
N ASN A 89 -12.35 14.96 28.11
CA ASN A 89 -13.59 15.20 28.84
C ASN A 89 -13.36 15.59 30.32
N GLN A 90 -12.25 15.14 30.92
CA GLN A 90 -11.87 15.52 32.27
C GLN A 90 -11.62 17.03 32.42
N TRP A 91 -11.17 17.70 31.35
CA TRP A 91 -10.91 19.15 31.37
C TRP A 91 -12.21 19.96 31.38
N GLU A 92 -13.28 19.44 30.77
CA GLU A 92 -14.55 20.15 30.58
C GLU A 92 -15.52 19.95 31.76
N GLN A 93 -15.55 18.76 32.37
CA GLN A 93 -16.44 18.46 33.49
C GLN A 93 -15.69 18.32 34.82
N HIS A 94 -15.56 19.44 35.54
CA HIS A 94 -15.07 19.58 36.93
C HIS A 94 -15.00 18.27 37.76
N TYR A 95 -13.94 17.48 37.56
CA TYR A 95 -13.49 16.38 38.43
C TYR A 95 -14.52 15.32 38.88
N ARG A 96 -15.58 15.02 38.10
CA ARG A 96 -16.56 13.97 38.47
C ARG A 96 -15.93 12.57 38.59
N TYR A 97 -14.87 12.32 37.81
CA TYR A 97 -14.10 11.07 37.85
C TYR A 97 -12.60 11.40 38.05
N ARG A 98 -12.02 10.96 39.17
CA ARG A 98 -10.60 11.22 39.52
C ARG A 98 -9.60 10.34 38.76
N SER A 99 -10.02 9.19 38.25
CA SER A 99 -9.15 8.20 37.60
C SER A 99 -9.85 7.54 36.43
N TYR A 100 -9.08 7.18 35.40
CA TYR A 100 -9.55 6.46 34.21
C TYR A 100 -10.26 5.14 34.57
N ALA A 101 -9.78 4.44 35.60
CA ALA A 101 -10.44 3.22 36.09
C ALA A 101 -11.85 3.52 36.62
N ASN A 102 -12.03 4.59 37.38
CA ASN A 102 -13.35 4.98 37.91
C ASN A 102 -14.30 5.51 36.83
N TYR A 103 -13.75 6.09 35.76
CA TYR A 103 -14.54 6.56 34.61
C TYR A 103 -15.07 5.40 33.76
N THR A 104 -14.24 4.38 33.51
CA THR A 104 -14.61 3.25 32.65
C THR A 104 -15.43 2.16 33.35
N MET A 105 -15.39 2.14 34.69
CA MET A 105 -16.15 1.19 35.51
C MET A 105 -17.59 1.64 35.76
N SER A 106 -18.50 0.67 35.71
CA SER A 106 -19.91 0.80 36.05
C SER A 106 -20.23 0.00 37.30
N ARG A 107 -21.04 0.59 38.18
CA ARG A 107 -21.50 -0.06 39.42
C ARG A 107 -22.70 -0.95 39.11
N PHE A 108 -22.65 -2.18 39.60
CA PHE A 108 -23.75 -3.13 39.56
C PHE A 108 -24.12 -3.52 40.98
N LYS A 109 -25.42 -3.53 41.30
CA LYS A 109 -25.89 -4.02 42.59
C LYS A 109 -26.02 -5.53 42.50
N THR A 110 -25.31 -6.27 43.35
CA THR A 110 -25.20 -7.74 43.22
C THR A 110 -26.57 -8.44 43.35
N GLU A 111 -27.51 -7.83 44.07
CA GLU A 111 -28.87 -8.33 44.28
C GLU A 111 -29.72 -8.34 42.99
N ASP A 112 -29.37 -7.51 41.99
CA ASP A 112 -30.11 -7.42 40.71
C ASP A 112 -29.71 -8.53 39.71
N PHE A 113 -28.89 -9.49 40.13
CA PHE A 113 -28.47 -10.61 39.28
C PHE A 113 -29.57 -11.68 39.21
N ASP A 114 -29.94 -12.13 38.00
CA ASP A 114 -31.03 -13.11 37.81
C ASP A 114 -30.84 -14.42 38.60
N PHE A 115 -29.58 -14.84 38.80
CA PHE A 115 -29.22 -16.03 39.59
C PHE A 115 -28.60 -15.66 40.94
N TYR A 116 -29.06 -14.56 41.57
CA TYR A 116 -28.50 -14.12 42.84
C TYR A 116 -28.73 -15.18 43.93
N ARG A 117 -27.62 -15.74 44.42
CA ARG A 117 -27.60 -16.56 45.64
C ARG A 117 -26.77 -15.82 46.67
N LYS A 118 -27.43 -15.37 47.75
CA LYS A 118 -26.76 -14.72 48.87
C LYS A 118 -25.86 -15.72 49.58
N VAL A 119 -24.58 -15.71 49.22
CA VAL A 119 -23.52 -16.41 49.95
C VAL A 119 -23.03 -15.49 51.08
N ASN A 120 -22.54 -16.07 52.18
CA ASN A 120 -21.90 -15.30 53.23
C ASN A 120 -20.75 -14.47 52.65
N ASN A 121 -20.68 -13.18 53.01
CA ASN A 121 -19.73 -12.18 52.51
C ASN A 121 -19.89 -11.75 51.04
N THR A 122 -21.11 -11.81 50.48
CA THR A 122 -21.37 -11.19 49.17
C THR A 122 -21.31 -9.66 49.26
N PRO A 123 -20.48 -8.98 48.44
CA PRO A 123 -20.43 -7.52 48.42
C PRO A 123 -21.74 -6.95 47.86
N GLU A 124 -22.17 -5.80 48.37
CA GLU A 124 -23.40 -5.12 47.92
C GLU A 124 -23.28 -4.64 46.47
N TYR A 125 -22.10 -4.15 46.08
CA TYR A 125 -21.81 -3.68 44.73
C TYR A 125 -20.60 -4.40 44.13
N CYS A 126 -20.67 -4.67 42.84
CA CYS A 126 -19.52 -5.05 42.01
C CYS A 126 -19.33 -4.04 40.87
N TYR A 127 -18.11 -4.03 40.31
CA TYR A 127 -17.73 -3.12 39.25
C TYR A 127 -17.39 -3.92 38.00
N TYR A 128 -17.87 -3.47 36.85
CA TYR A 128 -17.56 -4.04 35.55
C TYR A 128 -17.29 -2.93 34.55
N ARG A 129 -16.53 -3.21 33.50
CA ARG A 129 -16.21 -2.22 32.47
C ARG A 129 -17.42 -2.02 31.57
N GLY A 130 -17.93 -0.79 31.43
CA GLY A 130 -19.15 -0.58 30.63
C GLY A 130 -19.69 0.84 30.44
N MET A 131 -19.26 1.85 31.21
CA MET A 131 -19.78 3.23 31.11
C MET A 131 -21.33 3.31 31.04
N ARG A 132 -22.00 2.54 31.89
CA ARG A 132 -23.46 2.49 32.08
C ARG A 132 -23.88 3.24 33.34
N LEU A 133 -25.14 3.65 33.35
CA LEU A 133 -25.81 4.25 34.51
C LEU A 133 -25.84 3.31 35.71
N GLY A 134 -25.81 3.89 36.90
CA GLY A 134 -25.79 3.17 38.16
C GLY A 134 -27.14 2.56 38.54
N PRO A 135 -27.19 1.81 39.65
CA PRO A 135 -28.43 1.20 40.15
C PRO A 135 -29.42 2.23 40.74
N GLU A 136 -28.96 3.41 41.14
CA GLU A 136 -29.77 4.48 41.73
C GLU A 136 -30.43 5.41 40.69
N ASP A 137 -30.01 5.29 39.41
CA ASP A 137 -30.52 6.13 38.33
C ASP A 137 -31.87 5.60 37.82
N GLU A 138 -32.74 6.50 37.34
CA GLU A 138 -34.08 6.16 36.83
C GLU A 138 -34.04 5.08 35.72
N LYS A 139 -33.01 5.15 34.86
CA LYS A 139 -32.73 4.16 33.82
C LYS A 139 -31.57 3.26 34.22
N LYS A 140 -31.79 2.41 35.22
CA LYS A 140 -30.77 1.48 35.72
C LYS A 140 -30.11 0.65 34.62
N TYR A 141 -28.78 0.59 34.64
CA TYR A 141 -27.94 -0.23 33.75
C TYR A 141 -28.05 0.04 32.24
N SER A 142 -28.74 1.11 31.84
CA SER A 142 -28.75 1.53 30.44
C SER A 142 -27.42 2.20 30.05
N ILE A 143 -27.16 2.24 28.75
CA ILE A 143 -26.00 2.91 28.18
C ILE A 143 -26.07 4.41 28.49
N ASP A 144 -24.96 5.00 28.92
CA ASP A 144 -24.84 6.41 29.28
C ASP A 144 -24.25 7.24 28.11
N GLY A 145 -24.33 8.57 28.19
CA GLY A 145 -23.74 9.49 27.19
C GLY A 145 -22.24 9.30 26.95
N PRO A 146 -21.39 9.18 27.99
CA PRO A 146 -19.94 8.97 27.84
C PRO A 146 -19.56 7.73 27.04
N TYR A 147 -20.40 6.70 27.05
CA TYR A 147 -20.20 5.51 26.22
C TYR A 147 -20.27 5.85 24.72
N TRP A 148 -21.28 6.63 24.30
CA TRP A 148 -21.46 6.99 22.90
C TRP A 148 -20.37 7.96 22.42
N GLU A 149 -19.91 8.86 23.29
CA GLU A 149 -18.76 9.72 23.00
C GLU A 149 -17.49 8.90 22.77
N ASP A 150 -17.19 7.94 23.65
CA ASP A 150 -16.05 7.02 23.48
C ASP A 150 -16.13 6.25 22.17
N VAL A 151 -17.27 5.64 21.87
CA VAL A 151 -17.49 4.92 20.59
C VAL A 151 -17.29 5.86 19.40
N THR A 152 -17.78 7.10 19.47
CA THR A 152 -17.61 8.09 18.41
C THR A 152 -16.14 8.42 18.17
N TRP A 153 -15.39 8.69 19.23
CA TRP A 153 -13.95 8.94 19.13
C TRP A 153 -13.18 7.74 18.58
N ARG A 154 -13.58 6.51 18.93
CA ARG A 154 -13.00 5.28 18.37
C ARG A 154 -13.21 5.17 16.87
N LEU A 155 -14.44 5.42 16.38
CA LEU A 155 -14.75 5.38 14.94
C LEU A 155 -14.03 6.48 14.16
N ILE A 156 -13.99 7.71 14.70
CA ILE A 156 -13.24 8.83 14.10
C ILE A 156 -11.76 8.47 13.99
N THR A 157 -11.17 7.91 15.05
CA THR A 157 -9.75 7.53 15.06
C THR A 157 -9.44 6.50 13.98
N ILE A 158 -10.30 5.48 13.82
CA ILE A 158 -10.13 4.46 12.77
C ILE A 158 -10.12 5.11 11.39
N PHE A 159 -11.13 5.94 11.11
CA PHE A 159 -11.25 6.62 9.82
C PHE A 159 -10.05 7.52 9.51
N VAL A 160 -9.64 8.36 10.48
CA VAL A 160 -8.52 9.29 10.32
C VAL A 160 -7.20 8.54 10.13
N PHE A 161 -6.94 7.51 10.94
CA PHE A 161 -5.72 6.72 10.85
C PHE A 161 -5.62 6.01 9.49
N GLU A 162 -6.70 5.38 9.03
CA GLU A 162 -6.74 4.70 7.74
C GLU A 162 -6.46 5.67 6.58
N HIS A 163 -7.18 6.79 6.52
CA HIS A 163 -7.00 7.79 5.45
C HIS A 163 -5.62 8.42 5.49
N PHE A 164 -5.07 8.68 6.67
CA PHE A 164 -3.72 9.21 6.82
C PHE A 164 -2.66 8.25 6.26
N VAL A 165 -2.72 6.97 6.63
CA VAL A 165 -1.75 5.97 6.16
C VAL A 165 -1.89 5.73 4.66
N LEU A 166 -3.11 5.64 4.14
CA LEU A 166 -3.34 5.47 2.71
C LEU A 166 -2.87 6.68 1.89
N MET A 167 -3.15 7.90 2.38
CA MET A 167 -2.66 9.13 1.76
C MET A 167 -1.12 9.16 1.76
N PHE A 168 -0.50 8.86 2.90
CA PHE A 168 0.95 8.85 3.03
C PHE A 168 1.60 7.84 2.09
N ASN A 169 1.07 6.62 2.01
CA ASN A 169 1.55 5.60 1.08
C ASN A 169 1.39 6.02 -0.39
N SER A 170 0.30 6.72 -0.72
CA SER A 170 0.08 7.25 -2.07
C SER A 170 1.10 8.34 -2.42
N VAL A 171 1.41 9.23 -1.47
CA VAL A 171 2.45 10.26 -1.64
C VAL A 171 3.84 9.63 -1.79
N LEU A 172 4.16 8.61 -1.00
CA LEU A 172 5.43 7.88 -1.15
C LEU A 172 5.55 7.21 -2.52
N GLY A 173 4.47 6.59 -3.01
CA GLY A 173 4.41 6.02 -4.35
C GLY A 173 4.59 7.07 -5.47
N PHE A 174 4.24 8.32 -5.21
CA PHE A 174 4.48 9.43 -6.16
C PHE A 174 5.91 9.96 -6.10
N ILE A 175 6.54 10.01 -4.92
CA ILE A 175 7.88 10.58 -4.73
C ILE A 175 8.98 9.60 -5.17
N ILE A 176 8.82 8.31 -4.89
CA ILE A 176 9.87 7.32 -5.14
C ILE A 176 9.79 6.86 -6.61
N PRO A 177 10.82 7.11 -7.43
CA PRO A 177 10.84 6.61 -8.80
C PRO A 177 11.02 5.08 -8.80
N ASP A 178 10.31 4.40 -9.71
CA ASP A 178 10.29 2.92 -9.79
C ASP A 178 11.67 2.28 -10.02
N TYR A 179 12.61 3.02 -10.60
CA TYR A 179 13.97 2.56 -10.86
C TYR A 179 15.00 3.61 -10.46
N PRO A 180 16.19 3.19 -10.00
CA PRO A 180 17.28 4.10 -9.69
C PRO A 180 17.84 4.76 -10.96
N LYS A 181 18.40 5.96 -10.82
CA LYS A 181 18.92 6.76 -11.95
C LYS A 181 19.98 6.03 -12.77
N CYS A 182 20.92 5.34 -12.12
CA CYS A 182 21.99 4.61 -12.81
C CYS A 182 21.45 3.55 -13.78
N VAL A 183 20.40 2.82 -13.37
CA VAL A 183 19.76 1.80 -14.22
C VAL A 183 19.00 2.47 -15.36
N LYS A 184 18.37 3.63 -15.12
CA LYS A 184 17.75 4.43 -16.19
C LYS A 184 18.76 4.84 -17.25
N ASP A 185 19.89 5.36 -16.80
CA ASP A 185 20.94 5.89 -17.66
C ASP A 185 21.57 4.75 -18.48
N GLN A 186 21.83 3.62 -17.84
CA GLN A 186 22.30 2.41 -18.51
C GLN A 186 21.28 1.89 -19.54
N LEU A 187 20.00 1.80 -19.19
CA LEU A 187 18.93 1.41 -20.12
C LEU A 187 18.82 2.38 -21.31
N ASN A 188 19.02 3.68 -21.08
CA ASN A 188 18.98 4.68 -22.15
C ASN A 188 20.19 4.53 -23.07
N LEU A 189 21.38 4.28 -22.52
CA LEU A 189 22.58 3.99 -23.29
C LEU A 189 22.41 2.73 -24.13
N ASP A 190 21.98 1.63 -23.52
CA ASP A 190 21.73 0.36 -24.22
C ASP A 190 20.70 0.53 -25.35
N ARG A 191 19.66 1.34 -25.14
CA ARG A 191 18.68 1.69 -26.18
C ARG A 191 19.27 2.54 -27.30
N GLN A 192 20.19 3.46 -27.01
CA GLN A 192 20.86 4.28 -28.03
C GLN A 192 21.77 3.41 -28.90
N LEU A 193 22.63 2.60 -28.27
CA LEU A 193 23.51 1.67 -28.96
C LEU A 193 22.74 0.67 -29.83
N ALA A 194 21.61 0.15 -29.33
CA ALA A 194 20.75 -0.74 -30.11
C ALA A 194 20.12 -0.05 -31.34
N LYS A 195 19.77 1.24 -31.25
CA LYS A 195 19.26 2.02 -32.39
C LYS A 195 20.34 2.26 -33.44
N GLU A 196 21.55 2.62 -33.00
CA GLU A 196 22.68 2.85 -33.89
C GLU A 196 23.09 1.55 -34.61
N ALA A 197 23.19 0.43 -33.89
CA ALA A 197 23.48 -0.88 -34.50
C ALA A 197 22.42 -1.29 -35.54
N LYS A 198 21.13 -1.03 -35.26
CA LYS A 198 20.05 -1.31 -36.21
C LYS A 198 20.13 -0.43 -37.47
N LEU A 199 20.51 0.84 -37.34
CA LEU A 199 20.70 1.73 -38.49
C LEU A 199 21.87 1.30 -39.36
N LEU A 200 22.97 0.85 -38.76
CA LEU A 200 24.11 0.31 -39.49
C LEU A 200 23.73 -0.96 -40.27
N MET A 201 23.01 -1.91 -39.64
CA MET A 201 22.51 -3.11 -40.33
C MET A 201 21.59 -2.76 -41.50
N LEU A 202 20.69 -1.79 -41.34
CA LEU A 202 19.80 -1.33 -42.43
C LEU A 202 20.58 -0.63 -43.54
N LYS A 203 21.66 0.06 -43.21
CA LYS A 203 22.53 0.71 -44.20
C LYS A 203 23.29 -0.34 -45.01
N GLU A 204 23.86 -1.35 -44.37
CA GLU A 204 24.51 -2.49 -45.04
C GLU A 204 23.51 -3.22 -45.96
N GLU A 205 22.31 -3.54 -45.48
CA GLU A 205 21.26 -4.18 -46.29
C GLU A 205 20.82 -3.30 -47.48
N ARG A 206 20.74 -1.98 -47.28
CA ARG A 206 20.43 -1.02 -48.36
C ARG A 206 21.54 -0.99 -49.42
N GLU A 207 22.80 -0.97 -49.01
CA GLU A 207 23.96 -0.99 -49.91
C GLU A 207 23.99 -2.29 -50.74
N GLU A 208 23.69 -3.44 -50.12
CA GLU A 208 23.55 -4.72 -50.84
C GLU A 208 22.37 -4.72 -51.82
N SER A 209 21.24 -4.09 -51.48
CA SER A 209 20.06 -3.99 -52.35
C SER A 209 20.17 -2.96 -53.49
N GLY A 210 21.21 -2.13 -53.50
CA GLY A 210 21.45 -1.09 -54.53
C GLY A 210 20.45 0.07 -54.52
N GLN A 211 19.75 0.32 -53.39
CA GLN A 211 18.76 1.39 -53.27
C GLN A 211 19.41 2.73 -52.86
N PRO A 212 19.27 3.83 -53.63
CA PRO A 212 19.95 5.10 -53.36
C PRO A 212 19.36 5.83 -52.15
N ASP A 213 20.20 6.62 -51.46
CA ASP A 213 19.84 7.34 -50.24
C ASP A 213 18.80 8.45 -50.50
N GLU A 214 17.91 8.68 -49.54
CA GLU A 214 16.86 9.70 -49.66
C GLU A 214 17.44 11.12 -49.77
N TRP A 215 18.57 11.40 -49.13
CA TRP A 215 19.30 12.67 -49.27
C TRP A 215 19.95 12.84 -50.63
N GLU A 216 20.43 11.76 -51.26
CA GLU A 216 20.88 11.79 -52.67
C GLU A 216 19.72 12.10 -53.63
N ARG A 217 18.49 11.78 -53.24
CA ARG A 217 17.29 12.18 -53.98
C ARG A 217 16.98 13.68 -53.84
N TYR A 218 17.29 14.28 -52.69
CA TYR A 218 17.14 15.72 -52.47
C TYR A 218 18.22 16.54 -53.18
N ASP A 219 19.47 16.06 -53.21
CA ASP A 219 20.60 16.74 -53.85
C ASP A 219 20.51 16.72 -55.39
N LYS A 220 19.78 15.75 -55.94
CA LYS A 220 19.42 15.70 -57.37
C LYS A 220 18.27 16.64 -57.77
N ARG A 221 17.73 17.47 -56.86
CA ARG A 221 16.80 18.52 -57.29
C ARG A 221 17.58 19.63 -58.00
N PRO A 222 17.15 20.06 -59.19
CA PRO A 222 17.85 21.10 -59.94
C PRO A 222 17.95 22.38 -59.11
N ASP A 223 19.16 22.94 -59.05
CA ASP A 223 19.45 24.24 -58.46
C ASP A 223 18.73 25.34 -59.28
N PHE A 224 17.67 25.89 -58.70
CA PHE A 224 16.86 26.96 -59.31
C PHE A 224 17.61 28.31 -59.42
N SER A 225 18.87 28.42 -58.97
CA SER A 225 19.69 29.62 -59.16
C SER A 225 20.29 29.75 -60.58
N LYS A 226 20.32 28.65 -61.34
CA LYS A 226 20.63 28.68 -62.78
C LYS A 226 19.32 28.88 -63.53
N GLY A 227 19.04 30.15 -63.81
CA GLY A 227 17.77 30.64 -64.34
C GLY A 227 17.37 30.11 -65.72
N GLU A 228 16.92 28.87 -65.77
CA GLU A 228 16.06 28.35 -66.84
C GLU A 228 14.88 27.60 -66.20
N GLY A 229 13.79 28.33 -65.96
CA GLY A 229 12.46 27.73 -65.87
C GLY A 229 11.79 27.74 -67.25
N PRO A 230 10.56 27.20 -67.41
CA PRO A 230 9.66 26.60 -66.41
C PRO A 230 9.34 25.12 -66.78
N ILE A 231 8.60 24.33 -66.00
CA ILE A 231 7.14 24.19 -66.11
C ILE A 231 6.69 23.32 -64.93
N ARG A 232 5.83 23.87 -64.07
CA ARG A 232 4.90 23.06 -63.28
C ARG A 232 3.71 22.69 -64.18
N PRO A 233 3.26 21.44 -64.13
CA PRO A 233 1.85 21.15 -64.10
C PRO A 233 1.46 20.83 -62.65
N SER A 234 0.59 21.70 -62.14
CA SER A 234 -0.39 21.51 -61.07
C SER A 234 -0.45 20.15 -60.36
N LEU A 235 -0.35 20.25 -59.03
CA LEU A 235 -1.03 19.40 -58.05
C LEU A 235 -2.45 19.02 -58.49
N LEU A 236 -2.65 17.80 -58.96
CA LEU A 236 -3.99 17.18 -59.03
C LEU A 236 -3.86 15.66 -59.28
N ASN A 237 -3.57 14.90 -58.21
CA ASN A 237 -4.25 13.62 -57.92
C ASN A 237 -3.77 12.98 -56.60
N VAL A 238 -3.75 13.75 -55.50
CA VAL A 238 -3.68 13.18 -54.13
C VAL A 238 -5.08 13.09 -53.54
N LYS A 239 -5.95 12.36 -54.24
CA LYS A 239 -7.24 11.93 -53.70
C LYS A 239 -7.65 10.68 -54.48
N ASN A 240 -7.24 9.51 -53.96
CA ASN A 240 -7.91 8.19 -54.12
C ASN A 240 -6.94 7.01 -53.89
N GLN A 241 -6.23 6.97 -52.75
CA GLN A 241 -5.57 5.73 -52.34
C GLN A 241 -5.51 5.49 -50.83
N TRP A 242 -6.31 6.23 -50.06
CA TRP A 242 -6.67 5.86 -48.69
C TRP A 242 -8.08 5.29 -48.74
N ASN A 243 -8.20 4.01 -49.07
CA ASN A 243 -9.30 3.10 -48.73
C ASN A 243 -9.09 1.81 -49.51
N GLU A 244 -8.25 0.94 -48.97
CA GLU A 244 -8.43 -0.52 -48.95
C GLU A 244 -7.21 -1.11 -48.26
N HIS A 245 -7.41 -1.58 -47.03
CA HIS A 245 -6.76 -2.68 -46.32
C HIS A 245 -6.98 -2.50 -44.82
N ILE A 246 -8.26 -2.66 -44.45
CA ILE A 246 -8.74 -3.14 -43.16
C ILE A 246 -8.86 -4.67 -43.29
N LEU A 247 -8.45 -5.40 -42.23
CA LEU A 247 -8.46 -6.87 -42.04
C LEU A 247 -7.30 -7.56 -42.79
N ILE A 248 -6.37 -8.27 -42.12
CA ILE A 248 -6.47 -9.26 -41.04
C ILE A 248 -5.31 -9.08 -40.06
#